data_AF-A0A530LN89-F1
#
_entry.id   AF-A0A530LN89-F1
#
_cell.length_a   1.000
_cell.length_b   1.000
_cell.length_c   1.000
_cell.angle_alpha   90.00
_cell.angle_beta   90.00
_cell.angle_gamma   90.00
#
_symmetry.space_group_name_H-M   'P 1'
#
loop_
_entity.id
_entity.type
_entity.pdbx_description
1 polymer ?
#
loop_
_entity_poly.entity_id
_entity_poly.type
_entity_poly.pdbx_seq_one_letter_code
_entity_poly.pdbx_strand_id
1 'polypeptide(L)'
;MPSTAIRKTEYDPVRRVLSVWFVASGKRHEFEDVPPETFAAFRAAFAKGRYFNDHIRNQFRHRLVAEDSNRRQVLRDSTAGKA
;
A
#
# COMPACT_ATOMS: atom_id res chain seq x y z
N MET A 1 -18.97 -8.82 7.85
CA MET A 1 -17.91 -8.05 8.54
C MET A 1 -17.84 -6.65 7.95
N PRO A 2 -18.17 -5.59 8.72
CA PRO A 2 -18.32 -4.24 8.19
C PRO A 2 -16.95 -3.52 8.08
N SER A 3 -16.51 -3.34 6.84
CA SER A 3 -16.07 -2.09 6.19
C SER A 3 -15.12 -1.07 6.85
N THR A 4 -14.53 -1.25 8.03
CA THR A 4 -13.68 -0.21 8.67
C THR A 4 -12.20 -0.55 8.80
N ALA A 5 -11.73 -1.70 8.28
CA ALA A 5 -10.33 -2.09 8.46
C ALA A 5 -9.31 -1.20 7.72
N ILE A 6 -9.73 -0.50 6.66
CA ILE A 6 -8.84 0.24 5.77
C ILE A 6 -8.95 1.73 6.06
N ARG A 7 -7.85 2.33 6.53
CA ARG A 7 -7.71 3.77 6.82
C ARG A 7 -7.49 4.58 5.55
N LYS A 8 -6.56 4.11 4.73
CA LYS A 8 -6.10 4.76 3.51
C LYS A 8 -5.68 3.69 2.51
N THR A 9 -5.85 3.98 1.23
CA THR A 9 -5.28 3.21 0.13
C THR A 9 -4.63 4.13 -0.87
N GLU A 10 -3.50 3.73 -1.41
CA GLU A 10 -2.77 4.46 -2.43
C GLU A 10 -2.31 3.44 -3.48
N TYR A 11 -2.46 3.79 -4.75
CA TYR A 11 -2.16 2.89 -5.85
C TYR A 11 -1.19 3.55 -6.81
N ASP A 12 -0.09 2.86 -7.08
CA ASP A 12 0.90 3.25 -8.06
C ASP A 12 0.66 2.45 -9.35
N PRO A 13 0.16 3.09 -10.44
CA PRO A 13 -0.13 2.40 -11.70
C PRO A 13 1.15 2.02 -12.48
N VAL A 14 2.28 2.68 -12.21
CA VAL A 14 3.56 2.41 -12.90
C VAL A 14 4.18 1.13 -12.33
N ARG A 15 4.20 1.02 -11.01
CA ARG A 15 4.76 -0.13 -10.28
C ARG A 15 3.74 -1.23 -10.05
N ARG A 16 2.44 -0.97 -10.29
CA ARG A 16 1.32 -1.88 -9.99
C ARG A 16 1.30 -2.29 -8.52
N VAL A 17 1.54 -1.30 -7.65
CA VAL A 17 1.60 -1.51 -6.20
C VAL A 17 0.43 -0.82 -5.52
N LEU A 18 -0.31 -1.59 -4.72
CA LEU A 18 -1.38 -1.09 -3.87
C LEU A 18 -0.89 -1.03 -2.42
N SER A 19 -0.71 0.19 -1.91
CA SER A 19 -0.44 0.45 -0.49
C SER A 19 -1.75 0.58 0.28
N VAL A 20 -1.90 -0.18 1.35
CA VAL A 20 -3.07 -0.20 2.22
C VAL A 20 -2.64 0.03 3.66
N TRP A 21 -3.20 1.05 4.31
CA TRP A 21 -2.99 1.31 5.72
C TRP A 21 -4.18 0.76 6.49
N PHE A 22 -3.93 -0.20 7.38
CA PHE A 22 -5.00 -0.78 8.19
C PHE A 22 -5.17 -0.01 9.50
N VAL A 23 -6.41 0.32 9.88
CA VAL A 23 -6.69 0.98 11.19
C VAL A 23 -6.38 0.07 12.37
N ALA A 24 -6.59 -1.23 12.22
CA ALA A 24 -6.47 -2.20 13.32
C ALA A 24 -5.02 -2.40 13.78
N SER A 25 -4.06 -2.29 12.85
CA SER A 25 -2.63 -2.46 13.14
C SER A 25 -1.83 -1.18 13.00
N GLY A 26 -2.37 -0.14 12.36
CA GLY A 26 -1.65 1.09 12.02
C GLY A 26 -0.51 0.89 11.01
N LYS A 27 -0.32 -0.32 10.48
CA LYS A 27 0.79 -0.66 9.59
C LYS A 27 0.41 -0.50 8.12
N ARG A 28 1.42 -0.22 7.29
CA ARG A 28 1.30 -0.19 5.83
C ARG A 28 1.54 -1.59 5.28
N HIS A 29 0.64 -2.06 4.45
CA HIS A 29 0.80 -3.26 3.65
C HIS A 29 0.89 -2.87 2.19
N GLU A 30 1.90 -3.33 1.50
CA GLU A 30 2.04 -3.15 0.05
C GLU A 30 1.69 -4.47 -0.64
N PHE A 31 0.82 -4.38 -1.63
CA PHE A 31 0.44 -5.48 -2.50
C PHE A 31 1.05 -5.22 -3.87
N GLU A 32 1.93 -6.11 -4.31
CA GLU A 32 2.63 -6.01 -5.60
C GLU A 32 1.84 -6.78 -6.67
N ASP A 33 2.10 -6.46 -7.94
CA ASP A 33 1.44 -7.09 -9.10
C ASP A 33 -0.09 -6.86 -9.18
N VAL A 34 -0.60 -5.82 -8.52
CA VAL A 34 -2.04 -5.50 -8.55
C VAL A 34 -2.34 -4.74 -9.84
N PRO A 35 -3.14 -5.29 -10.77
CA PRO A 35 -3.46 -4.59 -12.00
C PRO A 35 -4.42 -3.41 -11.73
N PRO A 36 -4.36 -2.36 -12.58
CA PRO A 36 -5.19 -1.16 -12.39
C PRO A 36 -6.69 -1.47 -12.48
N GLU A 37 -7.07 -2.51 -13.21
CA GLU A 37 -8.45 -3.00 -13.29
C GLU A 37 -8.96 -3.52 -11.93
N THR A 38 -8.12 -4.28 -11.21
CA THR A 38 -8.44 -4.75 -9.85
C THR A 38 -8.57 -3.58 -8.89
N PHE A 39 -7.72 -2.56 -9.01
CA PHE A 39 -7.83 -1.35 -8.19
C PHE A 39 -9.10 -0.56 -8.51
N ALA A 40 -9.46 -0.41 -9.79
CA ALA A 40 -10.68 0.27 -10.21
C ALA A 40 -11.93 -0.47 -9.70
N ALA A 41 -11.97 -1.80 -9.83
CA ALA A 41 -13.04 -2.64 -9.31
C ALA A 41 -13.12 -2.56 -7.77
N PHE A 42 -11.97 -2.60 -7.07
CA PHE A 42 -11.92 -2.39 -5.62
C PHE A 42 -12.46 -1.01 -5.21
N ARG A 43 -12.18 0.04 -5.99
CA ARG A 43 -12.67 1.40 -5.75
C ARG A 43 -14.18 1.52 -5.96
N ALA A 44 -14.70 0.84 -6.98
CA ALA A 44 -16.12 0.80 -7.33
C ALA A 44 -16.95 -0.14 -6.43
N ALA A 45 -16.32 -1.12 -5.80
CA ALA A 45 -17.01 -2.09 -4.96
C ALA A 45 -17.65 -1.45 -3.73
N PHE A 46 -18.95 -1.71 -3.54
CA PHE A 46 -19.70 -1.28 -2.35
C PHE A 46 -19.15 -1.92 -1.07
N ALA A 47 -18.73 -3.19 -1.16
CA ALA A 47 -18.19 -3.97 -0.05
C ALA A 47 -16.66 -4.13 -0.16
N LYS A 48 -15.92 -3.03 -0.03
CA LYS A 48 -14.44 -2.99 -0.14
C LYS A 48 -13.73 -4.10 0.65
N GLY A 49 -14.15 -4.34 1.91
CA GLY A 49 -13.54 -5.38 2.75
C GLY A 49 -13.77 -6.80 2.23
N ARG A 50 -14.93 -7.08 1.61
CA ARG A 50 -15.23 -8.40 1.03
C ARG A 50 -14.43 -8.60 -0.27
N TYR A 51 -14.43 -7.61 -1.15
CA TYR A 51 -13.64 -7.66 -2.39
C TYR A 51 -12.15 -7.83 -2.09
N PHE A 52 -11.63 -7.10 -1.10
CA PHE A 52 -10.23 -7.20 -0.70
C PHE A 52 -9.88 -8.60 -0.18
N ASN A 53 -10.70 -9.19 0.69
CA ASN A 53 -10.40 -10.53 1.21
C ASN A 53 -10.44 -11.62 0.14
N ASP A 54 -11.37 -11.51 -0.81
CA ASP A 54 -11.59 -12.52 -1.86
C ASP A 54 -10.60 -12.37 -3.02
N HIS A 55 -10.43 -11.15 -3.52
CA HIS A 55 -9.68 -10.86 -4.74
C HIS A 55 -8.27 -10.32 -4.49
N ILE A 56 -7.91 -9.88 -3.27
CA ILE A 56 -6.61 -9.22 -3.04
C ILE A 56 -5.75 -9.99 -2.02
N ARG A 57 -6.28 -10.27 -0.82
CA ARG A 57 -5.53 -10.81 0.32
C ARG A 57 -4.78 -12.11 0.00
N ASN A 58 -5.39 -13.01 -0.78
CA ASN A 58 -4.82 -14.34 -1.09
C ASN A 58 -4.37 -14.48 -2.55
N GLN A 59 -4.58 -13.46 -3.38
CA GLN A 59 -4.26 -13.47 -4.81
C GLN A 59 -2.92 -12.81 -5.11
N PHE A 60 -2.54 -11.79 -4.33
CA PHE A 60 -1.32 -11.01 -4.57
C PHE A 60 -0.31 -11.19 -3.46
N ARG A 61 0.97 -11.05 -3.84
CA ARG A 61 2.06 -10.98 -2.89
C ARG A 61 1.90 -9.68 -2.09
N HIS A 62 1.86 -9.83 -0.78
CA HIS A 62 1.78 -8.71 0.13
C HIS A 62 3.01 -8.67 1.02
N ARG A 63 3.54 -7.47 1.20
CA ARG A 63 4.62 -7.19 2.13
C ARG A 63 4.12 -6.26 3.20
N LEU A 64 4.34 -6.66 4.45
CA LEU A 64 4.18 -5.76 5.58
C LEU A 64 5.34 -4.78 5.58
N VAL A 65 5.04 -3.51 5.39
CA VAL A 65 5.99 -2.44 5.60
C VAL A 65 5.79 -2.00 7.03
N ALA A 66 6.69 -2.43 7.92
CA ALA A 66 6.80 -1.76 9.20
C ALA A 66 7.07 -0.29 8.87
N GLU A 67 6.20 0.60 9.38
CA GLU A 67 6.40 2.04 9.25
C GLU A 67 7.67 2.35 10.04
N ASP A 68 8.80 2.28 9.35
CA ASP A 68 10.11 2.53 9.93
C ASP A 68 10.08 3.99 10.36
N SER A 69 10.17 4.20 11.67
CA SER A 69 10.11 5.52 12.28
C SER A 69 11.32 6.39 11.92
N ASN A 70 12.17 6.01 10.97
CA ASN A 70 13.34 6.78 10.58
C ASN A 70 13.05 7.79 9.45
N ARG A 71 12.26 8.82 9.77
CA ARG A 71 12.16 10.03 8.95
C ARG A 71 13.39 10.96 9.13
N ARG A 72 14.61 10.43 9.28
CA ARG A 72 15.85 11.22 9.40
C ARG A 72 17.12 10.48 8.92
N GLN A 73 17.26 10.17 7.63
CA GLN A 73 18.62 9.90 7.10
C GLN A 73 18.77 10.05 5.57
N VAL A 74 18.41 11.18 4.95
CA VAL A 74 19.00 11.56 3.64
C VAL A 74 18.93 13.08 3.44
N LEU A 75 19.77 13.80 4.18
CA LEU A 75 20.24 15.15 3.87
C LEU A 75 21.76 15.25 4.18
N ARG A 76 22.51 14.16 3.92
CA ARG A 76 23.97 14.11 4.05
C ARG A 76 24.60 13.37 2.88
N ASP A 77 24.32 13.82 1.67
CA ASP A 77 25.20 13.62 0.51
C ASP A 77 25.06 14.86 -0.39
N SER A 78 25.31 16.02 0.23
CA SER A 78 25.61 17.25 -0.49
C SER A 78 27.04 17.64 -0.13
N THR A 79 27.87 17.74 -1.17
CA THR A 79 29.20 18.39 -1.23
C THR A 79 30.41 17.48 -0.99
N ALA A 80 30.99 16.96 -2.08
CA ALA A 80 32.38 17.26 -2.45
C ALA A 80 32.73 16.65 -3.82
N GLY A 81 32.00 17.08 -4.86
CA GLY A 81 32.60 17.19 -6.18
C GLY A 81 33.11 18.62 -6.33
N LYS A 82 34.31 18.92 -5.83
CA LYS A 82 35.06 20.10 -6.27
C LYS A 82 36.55 20.00 -5.91
N ALA A 83 37.34 20.14 -6.98
CA ALA A 83 38.78 20.41 -7.06
C ALA A 83 39.72 19.23 -6.81
#